data_AF-A0A369JKG4-F1
#
_entry.id   AF-A0A369JKG4-F1
#
_cell.length_a   1.000
_cell.length_b   1.000
_cell.length_c   1.000
_cell.angle_alpha   90.00
_cell.angle_beta   90.00
_cell.angle_gamma   90.00
#
_symmetry.space_group_name_H-M   'P 1'
#
loop_
_entity.id
_entity.type
_entity.pdbx_description
1 polymer ?
#
loop_
_entity_poly.entity_id
_entity_poly.type
_entity_poly.pdbx_seq_one_letter_code
_entity_poly.pdbx_strand_id
1 'polypeptide(L)' 'MPNTTPTKKSQIVMFKDLGHSNCDIAEKENITSSTVSCIYGQYRKIHRFYKKTLHFSHPHKLNEYDLWIGL' A
#
# COMPACT_ATOMS: atom_id res chain seq x y z
N MET A 1 -0.08 -4.35 5.02
CA MET A 1 0.85 -3.21 4.82
C MET A 1 1.15 -2.63 6.20
N PRO A 2 2.39 -2.26 6.52
CA PRO A 2 2.69 -1.55 7.76
C PRO A 2 1.83 -0.27 7.83
N ASN A 3 1.29 0.01 9.01
CA ASN A 3 0.28 1.05 9.24
C ASN A 3 0.94 2.45 9.33
N THR A 4 1.76 2.79 8.34
CA THR A 4 2.44 4.09 8.21
C THR A 4 1.64 5.00 7.30
N THR A 5 1.61 6.29 7.66
CA THR A 5 0.93 7.31 6.85
C THR A 5 1.61 7.46 5.48
N PRO A 6 0.88 7.86 4.43
CA PRO A 6 1.47 8.12 3.11
C PRO A 6 2.66 9.09 3.15
N THR A 7 2.58 10.11 4.00
CA THR A 7 3.65 11.09 4.22
C THR A 7 4.92 10.46 4.78
N LYS A 8 4.80 9.57 5.78
CA LYS A 8 5.96 8.82 6.29
C LYS A 8 6.55 7.89 5.23
N LYS A 9 5.71 7.25 4.42
CA LYS A 9 6.18 6.41 3.31
C LYS A 9 6.96 7.22 2.27
N SER A 10 6.52 8.44 1.95
CA SER A 10 7.26 9.30 1.03
C SER A 10 8.60 9.76 1.60
N GLN A 11 8.65 10.08 2.90
CA GLN A 11 9.91 10.41 3.58
C GLN A 11 10.90 9.24 3.57
N ILE A 12 10.43 8.02 3.84
CA ILE A 12 11.25 6.81 3.76
C ILE A 12 11.85 6.62 2.37
N VAL A 13 11.04 6.78 1.32
CA VAL A 13 11.52 6.69 -0.07
C VAL A 13 12.53 7.78 -0.38
N MET A 14 12.24 9.03 0.01
CA MET A 14 13.16 10.15 -0.18
C MET A 14 14.52 9.89 0.48
N PHE A 15 14.55 9.42 1.73
CA PHE A 15 15.81 9.07 2.40
C PHE A 15 16.54 7.92 1.69
N LYS A 16 15.79 6.95 1.15
CA LYS A 16 16.38 5.87 0.38
C LYS A 16 17.02 6.35 -0.92
N ASP A 17 16.37 7.25 -1.63
CA ASP A 17 16.87 7.82 -2.88
C ASP A 17 18.08 8.75 -2.64
N LEU A 18 18.16 9.36 -1.46
CA LEU A 18 19.36 10.08 -0.97
C LEU A 18 20.50 9.15 -0.52
N GLY A 19 20.31 7.84 -0.55
CA GLY A 19 21.36 6.86 -0.26
C GLY A 19 21.45 6.40 1.19
N HIS A 20 20.52 6.77 2.07
CA HIS A 20 20.53 6.32 3.45
C HIS A 20 20.34 4.80 3.58
N SER A 21 20.96 4.20 4.61
CA SER A 21 20.81 2.79 4.90
C SER A 21 19.43 2.49 5.49
N ASN A 22 18.98 1.23 5.40
CA ASN A 22 17.70 0.84 6.01
C ASN A 22 17.72 0.97 7.54
N CYS A 23 18.88 0.79 8.16
CA CYS A 23 19.04 0.86 9.61
C CYS A 23 18.89 2.31 10.09
N ASP A 24 19.54 3.27 9.43
CA ASP A 24 19.46 4.68 9.82
C ASP A 24 18.04 5.22 9.67
N ILE A 25 17.35 4.85 8.58
CA ILE A 25 15.96 5.23 8.35
C ILE A 25 15.05 4.57 9.40
N ALA A 26 15.30 3.30 9.74
CA ALA A 26 14.54 2.57 10.75
C ALA A 26 14.65 3.21 12.14
N GLU A 27 15.85 3.60 12.54
CA GLU A 27 16.11 4.30 13.79
C GLU A 27 15.43 5.68 13.81
N LYS A 28 15.58 6.46 12.73
CA LYS A 28 15.00 7.80 12.60
C LYS A 28 13.46 7.81 12.62
N GLU A 29 12.85 6.88 11.91
CA GLU A 29 11.38 6.78 11.79
C GLU A 29 10.73 5.90 12.87
N ASN A 30 11.55 5.32 13.76
CA ASN A 30 11.14 4.38 14.81
C ASN A 30 10.29 3.22 14.26
N ILE A 31 10.82 2.56 13.25
CA ILE A 31 10.21 1.41 12.56
C ILE A 31 11.24 0.31 12.35
N THR A 32 10.81 -0.89 12.00
CA THR A 32 11.74 -1.97 11.67
C THR A 32 12.38 -1.75 10.29
N SER A 33 13.64 -2.16 10.13
CA SER A 33 14.34 -2.12 8.82
C SER A 33 13.65 -2.96 7.75
N SER A 34 12.95 -4.03 8.15
CA SER A 34 12.10 -4.83 7.26
C SER A 34 10.90 -4.03 6.72
N THR A 35 10.33 -3.13 7.54
CA THR A 35 9.27 -2.22 7.13
C THR A 35 9.76 -1.22 6.08
N VAL A 36 10.95 -0.66 6.27
CA VAL A 36 11.61 0.24 5.29
C VAL A 36 11.78 -0.47 3.95
N SER A 37 12.34 -1.69 3.96
CA SER A 37 12.57 -2.47 2.74
C SER A 37 11.27 -2.83 2.02
N CYS A 38 10.22 -3.19 2.77
CA CYS A 38 8.89 -3.47 2.22
C CYS A 38 8.27 -2.24 1.55
N ILE A 39 8.33 -1.07 2.19
CA ILE A 39 7.81 0.19 1.65
C ILE A 39 8.56 0.58 0.37
N TYR A 40 9.89 0.57 0.40
CA TYR A 40 10.70 0.94 -0.77
C TYR A 40 10.51 -0.05 -1.92
N GLY A 41 10.48 -1.35 -1.64
CA GLY A 41 10.25 -2.39 -2.63
C GLY A 41 8.87 -2.29 -3.30
N GLN A 42 7.83 -1.94 -2.54
CA GLN A 42 6.51 -1.69 -3.11
C GLN A 42 6.46 -0.39 -3.92
N TYR A 43 7.13 0.67 -3.46
CA TYR A 43 7.22 1.92 -4.20
C TYR A 43 7.92 1.72 -5.55
N ARG A 44 9.01 0.95 -5.63
CA ARG A 44 9.67 0.64 -6.92
C ARG A 44 8.79 -0.12 -7.92
N LYS A 45 7.74 -0.80 -7.45
CA LYS A 45 6.82 -1.56 -8.33
C LYS A 45 5.64 -0.71 -8.79
N ILE A 46 5.08 0.10 -7.91
CA ILE A 46 3.77 0.76 -8.11
C ILE A 46 3.94 2.28 -8.27
N HIS A 47 5.08 2.85 -7.86
CA HIS A 47 5.39 4.28 -7.82
C HIS A 47 4.31 5.14 -7.15
N ARG A 48 3.55 4.54 -6.21
CA ARG A 48 2.41 5.20 -5.56
C ARG A 48 2.25 4.75 -4.11
N PHE A 49 2.04 5.73 -3.22
CA PHE A 49 1.77 5.48 -1.80
C PHE A 49 0.27 5.36 -1.49
N TYR A 50 -0.56 6.03 -2.28
CA TYR A 50 -2.02 5.96 -2.18
C TYR A 50 -2.53 4.75 -2.94
N LYS A 51 -2.56 3.59 -2.27
CA LYS A 51 -3.32 2.45 -2.76
C LYS A 51 -4.76 2.60 -2.29
N LYS A 52 -5.58 3.34 -3.04
CA LYS A 52 -7.04 3.12 -3.00
C LYS A 52 -7.29 1.83 -3.76
N THR A 53 -7.22 0.69 -3.09
CA THR A 53 -7.94 -0.49 -3.59
C THR A 53 -9.42 -0.12 -3.53
N LEU A 54 -9.99 0.20 -4.70
CA LEU A 54 -11.43 0.20 -4.85
C LEU A 54 -11.86 -1.22 -4.49
N HIS A 55 -12.52 -1.36 -3.35
CA HIS A 55 -13.19 -2.60 -2.99
C HIS A 55 -14.39 -2.71 -3.91
N PHE A 56 -14.16 -3.21 -5.12
CA PHE A 56 -15.25 -3.74 -5.91
C PHE A 56 -15.67 -5.01 -5.19
N SER A 57 -16.84 -4.95 -4.55
CA SER A 57 -17.53 -6.15 -4.10
C SER A 57 -17.66 -7.10 -5.31
N HIS A 58 -17.56 -8.40 -5.04
CA HIS A 58 -17.82 -9.39 -6.09
C HIS A 58 -19.22 -9.13 -6.65
N PRO A 59 -19.40 -9.06 -7.99
CA PRO A 59 -20.72 -8.83 -8.55
C PRO A 59 -21.67 -9.93 -8.04
N HIS A 60 -22.85 -9.53 -7.58
CA HIS A 60 -23.90 -10.48 -7.19
C HIS A 60 -24.18 -11.36 -8.41
N LYS A 61 -23.98 -12.67 -8.26
CA LYS A 61 -24.31 -13.62 -9.32
C LYS A 61 -25.84 -13.69 -9.36
N LEU A 62 -26.43 -13.10 -10.40
CA LEU A 62 -27.87 -13.18 -10.62
C LEU A 62 -28.29 -14.65 -10.63
N ASN A 63 -29.22 -15.01 -9.76
CA ASN A 63 -29.84 -16.33 -9.77
C ASN A 63 -31.11 -16.29 -10.64
N GLU A 64 -31.63 -17.46 -11.04
CA GLU A 64 -32.85 -17.57 -11.87
C GLU A 64 -34.04 -16.79 -11.27
N TYR A 65 -34.12 -16.68 -9.94
CA TYR A 65 -35.14 -15.89 -9.24
C TYR A 65 -34.99 -14.37 -9.40
N ASP A 66 -33.77 -13.83 -9.51
CA ASP A 66 -33.54 -12.39 -9.73
C ASP A 66 -33.99 -11.98 -11.14
N LEU A 67 -33.91 -12.92 -12.10
CA LEU A 67 -34.40 -12.75 -13.48
C LEU A 67 -35.93 -12.65 -13.54
N TRP A 68 -36.64 -13.31 -12.62
CA TRP A 68 -38.11 -13.32 -12.60
C TRP A 68 -38.73 -12.06 -11.97
N ILE A 69 -38.01 -11.33 -11.12
CA ILE A 69 -38.49 -10.11 -10.46
C ILE A 69 -38.16 -8.84 -11.27
N GLY A 70 -37.38 -8.96 -12.34
CA GLY A 70 -36.99 -7.87 -13.25
C GLY A 70 -37.98 -7.57 -14.39
N LEU A 71 -39.30 -7.61 -14.12
CA LEU A 71 -40.37 -7.15 -15.03
C LEU A 71 -41.41 -6.31 -14.29
#